data_AF-A0A971LGG1-F1
#
_entry.id   AF-A0A971LGG1-F1
#
_cell.length_a   1.000
_cell.length_b   1.000
_cell.length_c   1.000
_cell.angle_alpha   90.00
_cell.angle_beta   90.00
_cell.angle_gamma   90.00
#
_symmetry.space_group_name_H-M   'P 1'
#
loop_
_entity.id
_entity.type
_entity.pdbx_description
1 polymer ?
#
loop_
_entity_poly.entity_id
_entity_poly.type
_entity_poly.pdbx_seq_one_letter_code
_entity_poly.pdbx_strand_id
1 'polypeptide(L)'
;QLPDGTRRIMEIIEATGVVNGEVQAISLFRYMFSQESGGQHIRVGVISDVLANNLLENGADPQQVKRYQTLVAELASLPSDERRHDQ
;
A
#
# COMPACT_ATOMS: atom_id res chain seq x y z
N GLN A 1 15.22 -12.00 4.83
CA GLN A 1 14.75 -12.76 6.01
C GLN A 1 14.84 -11.79 7.18
N LEU A 2 13.79 -11.70 7.99
CA LEU A 2 13.81 -10.81 9.15
C LEU A 2 14.71 -11.36 10.27
N PRO A 3 15.13 -10.53 11.24
CA PRO A 3 15.96 -10.99 12.36
C PRO A 3 15.34 -12.13 13.18
N ASP A 4 14.01 -12.25 13.16
CA ASP A 4 13.26 -13.34 13.78
C ASP A 4 13.25 -14.65 12.97
N GLY A 5 14.00 -14.71 11.86
CA GLY A 5 14.07 -15.87 10.97
C GLY A 5 12.89 -16.03 10.03
N THR A 6 11.87 -15.16 10.09
CA THR A 6 10.67 -15.26 9.27
C THR A 6 10.82 -14.59 7.90
N ARG A 7 9.93 -14.98 6.96
CA ARG A 7 9.74 -14.31 5.68
C ARG A 7 8.42 -13.55 5.72
N ARG A 8 8.44 -12.30 5.27
CA ARG A 8 7.27 -11.42 5.21
C ARG A 8 7.21 -10.73 3.85
N ILE A 9 6.01 -10.43 3.40
CA ILE A 9 5.79 -9.50 2.28
C ILE A 9 6.16 -8.12 2.79
N MET A 10 7.24 -7.53 2.28
CA MET A 10 7.75 -6.25 2.77
C MET A 10 6.91 -5.07 2.28
N GLU A 11 6.36 -5.18 1.08
CA GLU A 11 5.59 -4.12 0.47
C GLU A 11 4.53 -4.71 -0.45
N ILE A 12 3.37 -4.08 -0.47
CA ILE A 12 2.30 -4.34 -1.43
C ILE A 12 2.16 -3.08 -2.26
N ILE A 13 2.41 -3.19 -3.55
CA ILE A 13 2.29 -2.10 -4.51
C ILE A 13 1.14 -2.36 -5.49
N GLU A 14 0.53 -1.28 -5.94
CA GLU A 14 -0.34 -1.26 -7.11
C GLU A 14 0.43 -0.70 -8.29
N ALA A 15 0.60 -1.48 -9.36
CA ALA A 15 1.09 -0.94 -10.63
C ALA A 15 -0.04 -0.17 -11.32
N THR A 16 0.18 1.10 -11.60
CA THR A 16 -0.84 2.03 -12.13
C THR A 16 -0.65 2.35 -13.61
N GLY A 17 0.51 2.04 -14.19
CA GLY A 17 0.74 2.22 -15.61
C GLY A 17 2.22 2.22 -15.98
N VAL A 18 2.52 2.74 -17.18
CA VAL A 18 3.88 2.94 -17.68
C VAL A 18 3.99 4.35 -18.27
N VAL A 19 5.02 5.09 -17.89
CA VAL A 19 5.33 6.43 -18.43
C VAL A 19 6.79 6.43 -18.87
N ASN A 20 7.07 6.82 -20.11
CA ASN A 20 8.43 6.85 -20.68
C ASN A 20 9.22 5.52 -20.57
N GLY A 21 8.51 4.38 -20.55
CA GLY A 21 9.12 3.06 -20.40
C GLY A 21 9.33 2.62 -18.96
N GLU A 22 8.96 3.45 -17.97
CA GLU A 22 9.07 3.15 -16.55
C GLU A 22 7.70 2.79 -15.96
N VAL A 23 7.66 1.72 -15.15
CA VAL A 23 6.45 1.31 -14.45
C VAL A 23 6.14 2.33 -13.36
N GLN A 24 4.91 2.83 -13.39
CA GLN A 24 4.36 3.67 -12.34
C GLN A 24 3.69 2.76 -11.31
N ALA A 25 3.94 3.02 -10.03
CA ALA A 25 3.36 2.24 -8.95
C ALA A 25 3.05 3.10 -7.72
N ILE A 26 2.06 2.66 -6.94
CA ILE A 26 1.70 3.24 -5.65
C ILE A 26 1.89 2.18 -4.58
N SER A 27 2.69 2.49 -3.56
CA SER A 27 2.78 1.66 -2.36
C SER A 27 1.47 1.72 -1.58
N LEU A 28 0.84 0.57 -1.35
CA LEU A 28 -0.40 0.46 -0.59
C LEU A 28 -0.13 0.14 0.88
N PHE A 29 0.77 -0.82 1.12
CA PHE A 29 1.16 -1.27 2.45
C PHE A 29 2.66 -1.53 2.54
N ARG A 30 3.25 -1.25 3.71
CA ARG A 30 4.64 -1.57 4.04
C ARG A 30 4.70 -2.35 5.34
N TYR A 31 5.58 -3.34 5.41
CA TYR A 31 5.88 -4.05 6.64
C TYR A 31 6.93 -3.27 7.42
N MET A 32 6.55 -2.76 8.58
CA MET A 32 7.44 -2.10 9.52
C MET A 32 7.81 -3.09 10.61
N PHE A 33 9.11 -3.28 10.84
CA PHE A 33 9.62 -4.13 11.90
C PHE A 33 10.28 -3.27 12.99
N SER A 34 9.81 -3.43 14.23
CA SER A 34 10.44 -2.94 15.44
C SER A 34 10.84 -4.13 16.31
N GLN A 35 11.98 -4.04 16.98
CA GLN A 35 12.38 -5.08 17.93
C GLN A 35 11.48 -5.12 19.18
N GLU A 36 10.82 -4.00 19.50
CA GLU A 36 10.01 -3.86 20.71
C GLU A 36 8.55 -4.31 20.52
N SER A 37 7.94 -3.95 19.38
CA SER A 37 6.53 -4.22 19.08
C SER A 37 6.33 -5.34 18.06
N GLY A 38 7.42 -5.97 17.60
CA GLY A 38 7.39 -6.90 16.48
C GLY A 38 7.19 -6.17 15.15
N GLY A 39 6.61 -6.84 14.16
CA GLY A 39 6.36 -6.21 12.87
C GLY A 39 4.93 -6.32 12.38
N GLN A 40 4.49 -5.26 11.72
CA GLN A 40 3.12 -5.06 11.25
C GLN A 40 3.10 -4.43 9.87
N HIS A 41 2.05 -4.72 9.10
CA HIS A 41 1.76 -3.99 7.87
C HIS A 41 1.08 -2.67 8.21
N ILE A 42 1.72 -1.57 7.87
CA ILE A 42 1.11 -0.24 7.88
C ILE A 42 0.58 0.07 6.48
N ARG A 43 -0.59 0.68 6.42
CA ARG A 43 -1.09 1.26 5.17
C ARG A 43 -0.30 2.55 4.92
N VAL A 44 0.10 2.78 3.68
CA VAL A 44 0.85 3.98 3.26
C VAL A 44 0.26 4.66 2.03
N GLY A 45 -0.70 4.02 1.36
CA GLY A 45 -1.38 4.57 0.19
C GLY A 45 -2.85 4.18 0.08
N VAL A 46 -3.44 4.57 -1.04
CA VAL A 46 -4.83 4.27 -1.41
C VAL A 46 -4.85 3.52 -2.74
N ILE A 47 -5.84 2.67 -2.93
CA ILE A 47 -6.04 1.99 -4.20
C ILE A 47 -6.56 2.98 -5.25
N SER A 48 -6.16 2.78 -6.52
CA SER A 48 -6.71 3.57 -7.63
C SER A 48 -8.18 3.26 -7.90
N ASP A 49 -8.84 4.12 -8.67
CA ASP A 49 -10.21 3.88 -9.14
C ASP A 49 -10.31 2.63 -10.01
N VAL A 50 -9.26 2.32 -10.79
CA VAL A 50 -9.23 1.12 -11.64
C VAL A 50 -9.22 -0.13 -10.78
N LEU A 51 -8.34 -0.20 -9.78
CA LEU A 51 -8.30 -1.34 -8.86
C LEU A 51 -9.58 -1.44 -8.03
N ALA A 52 -10.14 -0.30 -7.59
CA ALA A 52 -11.39 -0.29 -6.85
C ALA A 52 -12.57 -0.85 -7.66
N ASN A 53 -12.71 -0.43 -8.92
CA ASN A 53 -13.75 -0.95 -9.81
C ASN A 53 -13.57 -2.44 -10.05
N ASN A 54 -12.34 -2.89 -10.34
CA ASN A 54 -12.04 -4.31 -10.51
C ASN A 54 -12.42 -5.12 -9.27
N LEU A 55 -12.11 -4.64 -8.07
CA LEU A 55 -12.48 -5.32 -6.82
C LEU A 55 -14.00 -5.44 -6.66
N LEU A 56 -14.74 -4.37 -6.96
CA LEU A 56 -16.21 -4.36 -6.89
C LEU A 56 -16.83 -5.32 -7.92
N GLU A 57 -16.33 -5.31 -9.15
CA GLU A 57 -16.77 -6.22 -10.22
C GLU A 57 -16.53 -7.69 -9.85
N ASN A 58 -15.48 -7.97 -9.07
CA ASN A 58 -15.16 -9.29 -8.56
C ASN A 58 -15.83 -9.62 -7.20
N GLY A 59 -16.81 -8.82 -6.76
CA GLY A 59 -17.62 -9.11 -5.59
C GLY A 59 -16.99 -8.77 -4.24
N ALA A 60 -15.97 -7.90 -4.22
CA ALA A 60 -15.44 -7.38 -2.95
C ALA A 60 -16.49 -6.53 -2.21
N ASP A 61 -16.41 -6.51 -0.89
CA ASP A 61 -17.29 -5.68 -0.04
C ASP A 61 -17.10 -4.19 -0.37
N PRO A 62 -18.16 -3.48 -0.83
CA PRO A 62 -18.07 -2.06 -1.15
C PRO A 62 -17.60 -1.17 0.01
N GLN A 63 -17.92 -1.54 1.26
CA GLN A 63 -17.47 -0.78 2.42
C GLN A 63 -15.95 -0.89 2.59
N GLN A 64 -15.38 -2.06 2.34
CA GLN A 64 -13.92 -2.25 2.39
C GLN A 64 -13.22 -1.54 1.22
N VAL A 65 -13.77 -1.63 0.01
CA VAL A 65 -13.22 -0.92 -1.16
C VAL A 65 -13.16 0.60 -0.89
N LYS A 66 -14.27 1.17 -0.41
CA LYS A 66 -14.34 2.60 -0.06
C LYS A 66 -13.33 2.99 1.03
N ARG A 67 -13.14 2.13 2.04
CA ARG A 67 -12.15 2.33 3.10
C ARG A 67 -10.73 2.42 2.53
N TYR A 68 -10.40 1.58 1.55
CA TYR A 68 -9.07 1.55 0.93
C TYR A 68 -8.84 2.60 -0.17
N GLN A 69 -9.90 3.22 -0.70
CA GLN A 69 -9.80 4.42 -1.55
C GLN A 69 -9.62 5.71 -0.75
N THR A 70 -10.07 5.75 0.50
CA THR A 70 -10.08 7.00 1.28
C THR A 70 -8.75 7.20 2.01
N LEU A 71 -8.16 8.39 1.87
CA LEU A 71 -7.07 8.86 2.73
C LEU A 71 -7.60 9.10 4.14
N VAL A 72 -7.05 8.38 5.13
CA VAL A 72 -7.33 8.63 6.55
C VAL A 72 -6.30 9.61 7.11
N ALA A 73 -6.64 10.31 8.19
CA ALA A 73 -5.76 11.32 8.81
C ALA A 73 -4.35 10.79 9.11
N GLU A 74 -4.26 9.52 9.52
CA GLU A 74 -3.00 8.81 9.78
C GLU A 74 -2.11 8.68 8.53
N LEU A 75 -2.71 8.44 7.36
CA LEU A 75 -1.98 8.43 6.08
C LEU A 75 -1.61 9.83 5.62
N ALA A 76 -2.47 10.82 5.89
CA ALA A 76 -2.22 12.21 5.54
C ALA A 76 -1.07 12.82 6.35
N SER A 77 -0.82 12.30 7.56
CA SER A 77 0.29 12.70 8.43
C SER A 77 1.63 12.04 8.10
N LEU A 78 1.68 11.05 7.20
CA LEU A 78 2.94 10.44 6.80
C LEU A 78 3.79 11.42 5.96
N PRO A 79 5.12 11.46 6.17
CA PRO A 79 6.04 12.23 5.34
C PRO A 79 5.84 11.96 3.84
N SER A 80 6.03 12.97 3.00
CA SER A 80 5.88 12.87 1.54
C SER A 80 6.70 11.72 0.94
N ASP A 81 7.89 11.49 1.49
CA ASP A 81 8.86 10.48 1.03
C ASP A 81 8.49 9.06 1.48
N GLU A 82 7.58 8.92 2.45
CA GLU A 82 6.97 7.64 2.81
C GLU A 82 5.72 7.34 1.97
N ARG A 83 5.18 8.37 1.30
CA ARG A 83 4.03 8.29 0.37
C ARG A 83 4.45 8.19 -1.10
N ARG A 84 5.72 8.45 -1.44
CA ARG A 84 6.27 8.37 -2.80
C ARG A 84 7.58 7.61 -2.78
N HIS A 85 7.75 6.70 -3.73
CA HIS A 85 9.08 6.22 -4.08
C HIS A 85 9.21 6.30 -5.60
N ASP A 86 9.71 7.44 -6.07
CA ASP A 86 10.37 7.59 -7.37
C ASP A 86 11.63 8.42 -7.12
N GLN A 87 12.78 7.74 -7.20
CA GLN A 87 14.00 8.27 -7.78
C GLN A 87 14.59 7.19 -8.67
#